data_AF-A0A6A6U5S7-F1
#
_entry.id   AF-A0A6A6U5S7-F1
#
_cell.length_a   1.000
_cell.length_b   1.000
_cell.length_c   1.000
_cell.angle_alpha   90.00
_cell.angle_beta   90.00
_cell.angle_gamma   90.00
#
_symmetry.space_group_name_H-M   'P 1'
#
loop_
_entity.id
_entity.type
_entity.pdbx_description
1 polymer ?
#
loop_
_entity_poly.entity_id
_entity_poly.type
_entity_poly.pdbx_seq_one_letter_code
_entity_poly.pdbx_strand_id
1 'polypeptide(L)'
;MYVARPLLRITLFTREHCSLCTQAKFVLDKVQTRNPFQYAQFDVMKSGNEKWRIYEFDVPVIHIEKANGPTPWETSENAKKLMHRFSQEDVEAAMDEVSV
;
A
#
# COMPACT_ATOMS: atom_id res chain seq x y z
N MET A 1 16.11 -18.11 14.81
CA MET A 1 14.83 -17.37 14.86
C MET A 1 14.31 -17.25 13.44
N TYR A 2 13.29 -18.02 13.06
CA TYR A 2 12.59 -17.79 11.80
C TYR A 2 11.68 -16.58 11.99
N VAL A 3 12.04 -15.44 11.43
CA VAL A 3 11.13 -14.31 11.29
C VAL A 3 10.13 -14.74 10.22
N ALA A 4 8.88 -15.01 10.62
CA ALA A 4 7.81 -15.29 9.67
C ALA A 4 7.76 -14.12 8.68
N ARG A 5 8.02 -14.40 7.39
CA ARG A 5 7.93 -13.36 6.36
C ARG A 5 6.45 -12.99 6.23
N PRO A 6 6.10 -11.70 6.27
CA PRO A 6 4.73 -11.29 6.05
C PRO A 6 4.28 -11.77 4.67
N LEU A 7 3.10 -12.39 4.59
CA LEU A 7 2.56 -12.97 3.36
C LEU A 7 2.00 -11.90 2.40
N LEU A 8 1.76 -10.69 2.91
CA LEU A 8 1.19 -9.58 2.17
C LEU A 8 2.15 -8.40 2.13
N ARG A 9 2.06 -7.63 1.04
CA ARG A 9 2.74 -6.36 0.84
C ARG A 9 1.71 -5.30 0.51
N ILE A 10 1.82 -4.16 1.18
CA ILE A 10 1.04 -2.96 0.90
C ILE A 10 1.96 -1.85 0.45
N THR A 11 1.67 -1.29 -0.71
CA THR A 11 2.40 -0.15 -1.28
C THR A 11 1.50 1.08 -1.25
N LEU A 12 1.88 2.12 -0.52
CA LEU A 12 1.16 3.39 -0.45
C LEU A 12 1.78 4.42 -1.41
N PHE A 13 0.97 4.91 -2.34
CA PHE A 13 1.29 6.04 -3.20
C PHE A 13 0.83 7.34 -2.56
N THR A 14 1.75 8.28 -2.47
CA THR A 14 1.60 9.57 -1.79
C THR A 14 2.13 10.71 -2.65
N ARG A 15 1.88 11.94 -2.22
CA ARG A 15 2.56 13.15 -2.71
C ARG A 15 2.85 14.07 -1.53
N GLU A 16 3.74 15.04 -1.72
CA GLU A 16 3.97 16.09 -0.74
C GLU A 16 2.70 16.91 -0.46
N HIS A 17 2.57 17.43 0.77
CA HIS A 17 1.44 18.28 1.20
C HIS A 17 0.04 17.67 0.99
N CYS A 18 -0.12 16.36 1.27
CA CYS A 18 -1.38 15.64 1.15
C CYS A 18 -1.96 15.23 2.52
N SER A 19 -3.02 15.89 2.96
CA SER A 19 -3.69 15.61 4.25
C SER A 19 -4.32 14.21 4.30
N LEU A 20 -4.94 13.77 3.21
CA LEU A 20 -5.52 12.43 3.08
C LEU A 20 -4.44 11.34 3.18
N CYS A 21 -3.24 11.60 2.66
CA CYS A 21 -2.11 10.67 2.74
C CYS A 21 -1.64 10.47 4.18
N THR A 22 -1.72 11.50 5.03
CA THR A 22 -1.45 11.36 6.48
C THR A 22 -2.48 10.44 7.15
N GLN A 23 -3.76 10.58 6.81
CA GLN A 23 -4.81 9.71 7.33
C GLN A 23 -4.63 8.26 6.86
N ALA A 24 -4.31 8.05 5.58
CA ALA A 24 -4.00 6.74 5.03
C ALA A 24 -2.86 6.05 5.77
N LYS A 25 -1.75 6.76 6.05
CA LYS A 25 -0.63 6.22 6.85
C LYS A 25 -1.06 5.79 8.24
N PHE A 26 -1.90 6.58 8.91
CA PHE A 26 -2.41 6.24 10.23
C PHE A 26 -3.29 4.98 10.20
N VAL A 27 -4.15 4.84 9.18
CA VAL A 27 -4.95 3.63 8.98
C VAL A 27 -4.05 2.41 8.80
N LEU A 28 -3.05 2.51 7.91
CA LEU A 28 -2.13 1.41 7.65
C LEU A 28 -1.30 1.01 8.87
N ASP A 29 -0.82 1.98 9.66
CA ASP A 29 -0.09 1.72 10.92
C ASP A 29 -0.94 0.91 11.93
N LYS A 30 -2.23 1.26 12.05
CA LYS A 30 -3.17 0.54 12.91
C LYS A 30 -3.42 -0.89 12.43
N VAL A 31 -3.59 -1.09 11.13
CA VAL A 31 -3.76 -2.42 10.54
C VAL A 31 -2.47 -3.24 10.68
N GLN A 32 -1.30 -2.65 10.44
CA GLN A 32 0.00 -3.33 10.53
C GLN A 32 0.29 -3.83 11.95
N THR A 33 -0.20 -3.12 12.97
CA THR A 33 -0.11 -3.54 14.38
C THR A 33 -0.89 -4.84 14.64
N ARG A 34 -2.00 -5.06 13.92
CA ARG A 34 -2.86 -6.24 14.07
C ARG A 34 -2.46 -7.38 13.15
N ASN A 35 -2.16 -7.08 11.90
CA ASN A 35 -1.79 -8.02 10.87
C ASN A 35 -0.50 -7.54 10.18
N PRO A 36 0.67 -8.11 10.52
CA PRO A 36 1.93 -7.68 9.94
C PRO A 36 1.97 -7.89 8.42
N PHE A 37 2.34 -6.84 7.69
CA PHE A 37 2.58 -6.88 6.23
C PHE A 37 3.85 -6.10 5.89
N GLN A 38 4.43 -6.37 4.72
CA GLN A 38 5.51 -5.55 4.17
C GLN A 38 4.95 -4.21 3.71
N TYR A 39 5.51 -3.10 4.18
CA TYR A 39 5.05 -1.77 3.82
C TYR A 39 6.09 -1.06 2.94
N ALA A 40 5.62 -0.49 1.83
CA ALA A 40 6.41 0.39 0.98
C ALA A 40 5.64 1.69 0.72
N GLN A 41 6.35 2.81 0.62
CA GLN A 41 5.75 4.10 0.29
C GLN A 41 6.48 4.73 -0.89
N PHE A 42 5.72 5.20 -1.87
CA PHE A 42 6.24 5.94 -3.02
C PHE A 42 5.63 7.33 -3.08
N ASP A 43 6.47 8.30 -3.42
CA ASP A 43 6.01 9.62 -3.81
C ASP A 43 5.85 9.66 -5.33
N VAL A 44 4.63 9.85 -5.81
CA VAL A 44 4.30 9.85 -7.24
C VAL A 44 4.91 11.04 -7.99
N MET A 45 5.32 12.08 -7.27
CA MET A 45 5.97 13.28 -7.84
C MET A 45 7.50 13.18 -7.86
N LYS A 46 8.08 12.18 -7.19
CA LYS A 46 9.53 12.01 -7.12
C LYS A 46 10.10 11.48 -8.44
N SER A 47 11.24 12.04 -8.87
CA SER A 47 11.97 11.58 -10.05
C SER A 47 12.28 10.09 -9.98
N GLY A 48 11.99 9.33 -11.05
CA GLY A 48 12.11 7.87 -11.09
C GLY A 48 10.81 7.11 -10.82
N ASN A 49 9.74 7.79 -10.42
CA ASN A 49 8.41 7.20 -10.23
C ASN A 49 7.40 7.62 -11.32
N GLU A 50 7.87 8.00 -12.51
CA GLU A 50 7.04 8.53 -13.61
C GLU A 50 5.88 7.60 -13.99
N LYS A 51 6.08 6.28 -13.88
CA LYS A 51 5.03 5.28 -14.07
C LYS A 51 3.81 5.50 -13.17
N TRP A 52 4.01 5.99 -11.95
CA TRP A 52 2.97 6.16 -10.93
C TRP A 52 2.38 7.55 -10.89
N ARG A 53 2.83 8.46 -11.77
CA ARG A 53 2.28 9.81 -11.90
C ARG A 53 0.80 9.81 -12.28
N ILE A 54 0.29 8.71 -12.85
CA ILE A 54 -1.13 8.49 -13.09
C ILE A 54 -2.00 8.65 -11.84
N TYR A 55 -1.42 8.49 -10.63
CA TYR A 55 -2.11 8.67 -9.36
C TYR A 55 -2.00 10.08 -8.79
N GLU A 56 -1.41 11.07 -9.49
CA GLU A 56 -1.14 12.41 -8.94
C GLU A 56 -2.38 13.12 -8.37
N PHE A 57 -3.56 12.83 -8.93
CA PHE A 57 -4.85 13.38 -8.49
C PHE A 57 -5.68 12.42 -7.62
N ASP A 58 -5.32 11.14 -7.60
CA ASP A 58 -6.07 10.08 -6.90
C ASP A 58 -5.44 9.66 -5.57
N VAL A 59 -4.27 10.18 -5.23
CA VAL A 59 -3.62 9.91 -3.93
C VAL A 59 -4.52 10.33 -2.74
N PRO A 60 -4.56 9.53 -1.67
CA PRO A 60 -3.80 8.31 -1.43
C PRO A 60 -4.35 7.09 -2.19
N VAL A 61 -3.44 6.33 -2.81
CA VAL A 61 -3.74 5.02 -3.43
C VAL A 61 -2.88 3.97 -2.74
N ILE A 62 -3.47 2.84 -2.36
CA ILE A 62 -2.72 1.68 -1.89
C ILE A 62 -2.88 0.52 -2.85
N HIS A 63 -1.81 -0.24 -3.04
CA HIS A 63 -1.82 -1.54 -3.68
C HIS A 63 -1.59 -2.62 -2.62
N ILE A 64 -2.40 -3.67 -2.65
CA ILE A 64 -2.32 -4.83 -1.76
C ILE A 64 -2.08 -6.06 -2.62
N GLU A 65 -1.02 -6.81 -2.31
CA GLU A 65 -0.60 -7.99 -3.06
C GLU A 65 0.12 -9.02 -2.18
N LYS A 66 0.25 -10.26 -2.65
CA LYS A 66 1.05 -11.29 -1.97
C LYS A 66 2.54 -10.92 -2.02
N ALA A 67 3.24 -11.04 -0.90
CA ALA A 67 4.66 -10.71 -0.76
C ALA A 67 5.63 -11.72 -1.42
N ASN A 68 5.14 -12.56 -2.34
CA ASN A 68 5.88 -13.62 -3.02
C ASN A 68 6.53 -13.15 -4.34
N GLY A 69 6.54 -11.85 -4.62
CA GLY A 69 7.19 -11.30 -5.81
C GLY A 69 8.73 -11.40 -5.75
N PRO A 70 9.42 -11.58 -6.89
CA PRO A 70 10.89 -11.67 -6.95
C PRO A 70 11.59 -10.35 -6.57
N THR A 71 10.87 -9.23 -6.62
CA THR A 71 11.38 -7.87 -6.33
C THR A 71 10.60 -7.25 -5.16
N PRO A 72 11.27 -6.92 -4.03
CA PRO A 72 10.61 -6.35 -2.85
C PRO A 72 9.95 -4.98 -3.08
N TRP A 73 10.30 -4.29 -4.16
CA TRP A 73 9.95 -2.88 -4.43
C TRP A 73 9.00 -2.68 -5.62
N GLU A 74 8.71 -3.71 -6.41
CA GLU A 74 7.88 -3.56 -7.61
C GLU A 74 6.44 -4.01 -7.32
N THR A 75 5.49 -3.09 -7.36
CA THR A 75 4.06 -3.41 -7.26
C THR A 75 3.42 -3.53 -8.64
N SER A 76 2.47 -4.45 -8.78
CA SER A 76 1.78 -4.70 -10.05
C SER A 76 0.55 -3.80 -10.22
N GLU A 77 0.25 -3.42 -11.46
CA GLU A 77 -0.99 -2.71 -11.80
C GLU A 77 -2.24 -3.59 -11.62
N ASN A 78 -2.07 -4.91 -11.49
CA ASN A 78 -3.14 -5.86 -11.18
C ASN A 78 -3.35 -6.09 -9.67
N ALA A 79 -2.58 -5.42 -8.81
CA ALA A 79 -2.78 -5.51 -7.37
C ALA A 79 -4.18 -4.98 -6.99
N LYS A 80 -4.72 -5.45 -5.87
CA LYS A 80 -5.97 -4.91 -5.32
C LYS A 80 -5.71 -3.47 -4.89
N LYS A 81 -6.51 -2.53 -5.38
CA LYS A 81 -6.31 -1.09 -5.13
C LYS A 81 -7.42 -0.53 -4.28
N LEU A 82 -7.05 0.27 -3.28
CA LEU A 82 -7.96 1.20 -2.62
C LEU A 82 -7.47 2.63 -2.90
N MET A 83 -8.39 3.55 -3.15
CA MET A 83 -8.08 4.93 -3.53
C MET A 83 -8.96 5.93 -2.79
N HIS A 84 -8.51 7.19 -2.75
CA HIS A 84 -9.15 8.34 -2.10
C HIS A 84 -9.29 8.20 -0.59
N ARG A 85 -10.27 7.43 -0.11
CA ARG A 85 -10.58 7.27 1.30
C ARG A 85 -10.93 5.82 1.60
N PHE A 86 -10.23 5.26 2.57
CA PHE A 86 -10.43 3.90 3.05
C PHE A 86 -10.27 3.85 4.57
N SER A 87 -10.99 2.93 5.20
CA SER A 87 -10.97 2.64 6.62
C SER A 87 -10.03 1.46 6.93
N GLN A 88 -9.86 1.13 8.22
CA GLN A 88 -9.12 -0.08 8.62
C GLN A 88 -9.81 -1.33 8.09
N GLU A 89 -11.14 -1.36 8.14
CA GLU A 89 -11.98 -2.49 7.70
C GLU A 89 -11.84 -2.72 6.20
N ASP A 90 -11.78 -1.66 5.39
CA ASP A 90 -11.56 -1.78 3.94
C ASP A 90 -10.20 -2.40 3.61
N VAL A 91 -9.17 -2.00 4.36
CA VAL A 91 -7.81 -2.54 4.18
C VAL A 91 -7.77 -4.01 4.61
N GLU A 92 -8.35 -4.34 5.77
CA GLU A 92 -8.40 -5.71 6.28
C GLU A 92 -9.20 -6.64 5.35
N ALA A 93 -10.34 -6.18 4.82
CA ALA A 93 -11.12 -6.94 3.84
C ALA A 93 -10.33 -7.17 2.54
N ALA A 94 -9.66 -6.14 2.02
CA ALA A 94 -8.82 -6.27 0.84
C ALA A 94 -7.60 -7.19 1.07
N MET A 95 -7.04 -7.19 2.28
CA MET A 95 -6.00 -8.13 2.68
C MET A 95 -6.50 -9.57 2.71
N ASP A 96 -7.71 -9.82 3.23
CA ASP A 96 -8.35 -11.14 3.24
C ASP A 96 -8.58 -11.64 1.82
N GLU A 97 -9.19 -10.82 0.95
CA GLU A 97 -9.41 -11.16 -0.47
C GLU A 97 -8.12 -11.54 -1.20
N VAL A 98 -7.01 -10.87 -0.89
CA VAL A 98 -5.70 -11.16 -1.49
C VAL A 98 -5.03 -12.35 -0.83
N SER A 99 -5.35 -12.68 0.42
CA SER A 99 -4.72 -13.80 1.15
C SER A 99 -5.31 -15.17 0.78
N VAL A 100 -6.56 -15.22 0.29
CA VAL A 100 -7.20 -16.44 -0.24
C VAL A 100 -6.50 -16.91 -1.53
#